data_AF-A0A838E544-F1
#
_entry.id   AF-A0A838E544-F1
#
_cell.length_a   1.000
_cell.length_b   1.000
_cell.length_c   1.000
_cell.angle_alpha   90.00
_cell.angle_beta   90.00
_cell.angle_gamma   90.00
#
_symmetry.space_group_name_H-M   'P 1'
#
loop_
_entity.id
_entity.type
_entity.pdbx_description
1 polymer ?
#
loop_
_entity_poly.entity_id
_entity_poly.type
_entity_poly.pdbx_seq_one_letter_code
_entity_poly.pdbx_strand_id
1 'polypeptide(L)'
;MDLAVHSTAVTDRLVVVMTAAGFTHRGTFAYSINFRHASGEPVQLAMDPAFDPAIGRAELVEVGAAMVPVVSTRDLIDMKRRAAEAPGRRRSKALRDLADIALLEGDVADDDEGW
;
A
#
# COMPACT_ATOMS: atom_id res chain seq x y z
N MET A 1 3.06 4.90 -5.49
CA MET A 1 2.47 5.05 -4.15
C MET A 1 1.36 4.01 -3.89
N ASP A 2 1.30 3.42 -2.70
CA ASP A 2 0.21 2.53 -2.26
C ASP A 2 -0.54 3.16 -1.07
N LEU A 3 -1.87 3.15 -1.11
CA LEU A 3 -2.74 3.66 -0.05
C LEU A 3 -3.69 2.56 0.42
N ALA A 4 -3.80 2.36 1.73
CA ALA A 4 -4.85 1.53 2.30
C ALA A 4 -6.11 2.37 2.50
N VAL A 5 -7.25 1.86 2.06
CA VAL A 5 -8.56 2.51 2.17
C VAL A 5 -9.48 1.56 2.92
N HIS A 6 -10.31 2.11 3.79
CA HIS A 6 -11.26 1.32 4.57
C HIS A 6 -12.13 0.47 3.63
N SER A 7 -12.34 -0.80 3.96
CA SER A 7 -13.05 -1.76 3.10
C SER A 7 -14.51 -1.40 2.81
N THR A 8 -15.10 -0.49 3.60
CA THR A 8 -16.46 0.04 3.42
C THR A 8 -16.52 1.17 2.39
N ALA A 9 -15.38 1.62 1.85
CA ALA A 9 -15.35 2.66 0.85
C ALA A 9 -16.01 2.22 -0.46
N VAL A 10 -16.83 3.10 -1.02
CA VAL A 10 -17.56 2.83 -2.27
C VAL A 10 -16.60 2.96 -3.45
N THR A 11 -16.25 1.83 -4.07
CA THR A 11 -15.28 1.73 -5.18
C THR A 11 -15.57 2.72 -6.32
N ASP A 12 -16.82 2.80 -6.78
CA ASP A 12 -17.20 3.71 -7.88
C ASP A 12 -16.97 5.17 -7.51
N ARG A 13 -17.23 5.52 -6.24
CA ARG A 13 -16.98 6.87 -5.74
C ARG A 13 -15.49 7.19 -5.71
N LEU A 14 -14.65 6.24 -5.31
CA LEU A 14 -13.19 6.39 -5.34
C LEU A 14 -12.69 6.61 -6.77
N VAL A 15 -13.17 5.84 -7.75
CA VAL A 15 -12.82 6.04 -9.16
C VAL A 15 -13.18 7.44 -9.63
N VAL A 16 -14.41 7.90 -9.37
CA VAL A 16 -14.87 9.24 -9.75
C VAL A 16 -13.99 10.33 -9.12
N VAL A 17 -13.73 10.25 -7.80
CA VAL A 17 -12.94 11.27 -7.09
C VAL A 17 -11.49 11.29 -7.55
N MET A 18 -10.86 10.12 -7.70
CA MET A 18 -9.47 10.02 -8.18
C MET A 18 -9.34 10.53 -9.62
N THR A 19 -10.29 10.21 -10.50
CA THR A 19 -10.27 10.73 -11.88
C THR A 19 -10.51 12.23 -11.94
N ALA A 20 -11.42 12.77 -11.12
CA ALA A 20 -11.60 14.21 -10.99
C ALA A 20 -10.35 14.93 -10.45
N ALA A 21 -9.55 14.26 -9.62
CA ALA A 21 -8.26 14.73 -9.12
C ALA A 21 -7.11 14.58 -10.14
N GLY A 22 -7.38 14.13 -11.38
CA GLY A 22 -6.40 14.04 -12.46
C GLY A 22 -5.66 12.70 -12.56
N PHE A 23 -6.10 11.66 -11.83
CA PHE A 23 -5.53 10.32 -11.97
C PHE A 23 -6.25 9.50 -13.05
N THR A 24 -5.48 8.79 -13.87
CA THR A 24 -6.03 7.89 -14.88
C THR A 24 -6.31 6.53 -14.27
N HIS A 25 -7.57 6.08 -14.28
CA HIS A 25 -7.95 4.73 -13.85
C HIS A 25 -7.33 3.67 -14.78
N ARG A 26 -6.79 2.59 -14.20
CA ARG A 26 -6.11 1.51 -14.92
C ARG A 26 -6.76 0.16 -14.74
N GLY A 27 -7.63 0.00 -13.75
CA GLY A 27 -8.35 -1.24 -13.51
C GLY A 27 -8.80 -1.37 -12.06
N THR A 28 -9.86 -2.14 -11.88
CA THR A 28 -10.42 -2.50 -10.58
C THR A 28 -10.31 -4.02 -10.42
N PHE A 29 -9.88 -4.45 -9.24
CA PHE A 29 -9.65 -5.84 -8.86
C PHE A 29 -10.33 -6.09 -7.52
N ALA A 30 -10.45 -7.36 -7.11
CA ALA A 30 -11.20 -7.78 -5.94
C ALA A 30 -10.91 -6.96 -4.66
N TYR A 31 -9.64 -6.62 -4.41
CA TYR A 31 -9.21 -5.86 -3.22
C TYR A 31 -8.36 -4.64 -3.56
N SER A 32 -8.34 -4.20 -4.82
CA SER A 32 -7.56 -3.02 -5.19
C SER A 32 -8.07 -2.27 -6.40
N ILE A 33 -7.80 -0.98 -6.45
CA ILE A 33 -8.03 -0.12 -7.61
C ILE A 33 -6.70 0.49 -8.01
N ASN A 34 -6.34 0.36 -9.29
CA ASN A 34 -5.09 0.88 -9.81
C ASN A 34 -5.35 2.15 -10.62
N PHE A 35 -4.51 3.16 -10.38
CA PHE A 35 -4.48 4.42 -11.07
C PHE A 35 -3.05 4.73 -11.54
N ARG A 36 -2.94 5.75 -12.38
CA ARG A 36 -1.66 6.35 -12.76
C ARG A 36 -1.78 7.86 -12.64
N HIS A 37 -0.84 8.46 -11.92
CA HIS A 37 -0.71 9.91 -11.82
C HIS A 37 -0.24 10.50 -13.16
N ALA A 38 -0.48 11.79 -13.40
CA ALA A 38 -0.05 12.48 -14.61
C ALA A 38 1.48 12.43 -14.84
N SER A 39 2.28 12.35 -13.76
CA SER A 39 3.73 12.14 -13.83
C SER A 39 4.14 10.73 -14.30
N GLY A 40 3.18 9.81 -14.45
CA GLY A 40 3.44 8.41 -14.79
C GLY A 40 3.59 7.49 -13.57
N GLU A 41 3.62 8.01 -12.35
CA GLU A 41 3.73 7.19 -11.15
C GLU A 41 2.47 6.30 -10.95
N PRO A 42 2.62 4.99 -10.67
CA PRO A 42 1.49 4.14 -10.31
C PRO A 42 0.95 4.48 -8.92
N VAL A 43 -0.37 4.53 -8.78
CA VAL A 43 -1.06 4.66 -7.50
C VAL A 43 -2.01 3.48 -7.32
N GLN A 44 -1.96 2.80 -6.18
CA GLN A 44 -2.88 1.71 -5.87
C GLN A 44 -3.66 2.05 -4.59
N LEU A 45 -4.98 1.86 -4.64
CA LEU A 45 -5.82 1.82 -3.45
C LEU A 45 -6.04 0.36 -3.09
N ALA A 46 -5.63 -0.07 -1.89
CA ALA A 46 -5.88 -1.40 -1.35
C ALA A 46 -7.06 -1.34 -0.38
N MET A 47 -8.01 -2.25 -0.50
CA MET A 47 -9.28 -2.24 0.24
C MET A 47 -9.54 -3.56 0.98
N ASP A 48 -8.48 -4.20 1.45
CA ASP A 48 -8.60 -5.47 2.16
C ASP A 48 -9.19 -5.25 3.56
N PRO A 49 -10.31 -5.89 3.93
CA PRO A 49 -10.94 -5.71 5.25
C PRO A 49 -10.02 -5.95 6.45
N ALA A 50 -8.97 -6.78 6.30
CA ALA A 50 -8.03 -7.00 7.39
C ALA A 50 -7.17 -5.76 7.70
N PHE A 51 -7.14 -4.76 6.82
CA PHE A 51 -6.38 -3.53 7.02
C PHE A 51 -7.15 -2.49 7.82
N ASP A 52 -8.48 -2.62 7.93
CA ASP A 52 -9.33 -1.63 8.62
C ASP A 52 -8.90 -1.34 10.07
N PRO A 53 -8.53 -2.34 10.90
CA PRO A 53 -8.05 -2.05 12.26
C PRO A 53 -6.75 -1.24 12.28
N ALA A 54 -5.84 -1.46 11.33
CA ALA A 54 -4.58 -0.72 11.22
C ALA A 54 -4.86 0.72 10.76
N ILE A 55 -5.76 0.91 9.78
CA ILE A 55 -6.22 2.23 9.35
C ILE A 55 -6.81 3.01 10.53
N GLY A 56 -7.64 2.37 11.36
CA GLY A 56 -8.25 2.98 12.54
C GLY A 56 -7.27 3.41 13.64
N ARG A 57 -6.03 2.90 13.62
CA ARG A 57 -4.95 3.26 14.55
C ARG A 57 -3.86 4.12 13.91
N ALA A 58 -3.99 4.47 12.63
CA ALA A 58 -2.96 5.22 11.92
C ALA A 58 -2.69 6.58 12.58
N GLU A 59 -1.43 6.96 12.63
CA GLU A 59 -0.98 8.21 13.23
C GLU A 59 -0.71 9.25 12.14
N LEU A 60 -0.97 10.53 12.42
CA LEU A 60 -0.69 11.59 11.47
C LEU A 60 0.79 11.90 11.43
N VAL A 61 1.39 11.76 10.25
CA VAL A 61 2.77 12.10 9.97
C VAL A 61 2.81 13.25 8.95
N GLU A 62 3.71 14.19 9.16
CA GLU A 62 3.96 15.27 8.20
C GLU A 62 4.79 14.75 7.02
N VAL A 63 4.22 14.83 5.82
CA VAL A 63 4.89 14.47 4.56
C VAL A 63 4.84 15.68 3.64
N GLY A 64 5.98 16.39 3.54
CA GLY A 64 6.03 17.68 2.86
C GLY A 64 5.17 18.70 3.60
N ALA A 65 4.10 19.18 2.96
CA ALA A 65 3.16 20.15 3.56
C ALA A 65 1.82 19.51 3.99
N ALA A 66 1.71 18.17 3.95
CA ALA A 66 0.47 17.45 4.22
C ALA A 66 0.59 16.58 5.48
N MET A 67 -0.47 16.55 6.29
CA MET A 67 -0.62 15.55 7.36
C MET A 67 -1.26 14.31 6.78
N VAL A 68 -0.53 13.19 6.77
CA VAL A 68 -0.95 11.93 6.18
C VAL A 68 -1.08 10.88 7.29
N PRO A 69 -2.21 10.17 7.40
CA PRO A 69 -2.31 9.01 8.28
C PRO A 69 -1.39 7.89 7.78
N VAL A 70 -0.45 7.47 8.63
CA VAL A 70 0.49 6.39 8.37
C VAL A 70 0.31 5.32 9.43
N VAL A 71 0.17 4.06 8.99
CA VAL A 71 0.07 2.91 9.91
C VAL A 71 1.40 2.67 10.61
N SER A 72 1.36 2.07 11.80
CA SER A 72 2.59 1.71 12.52
C SER A 72 3.44 0.71 11.71
N THR A 73 4.76 0.70 11.95
CA THR A 73 5.68 -0.28 11.34
C THR A 73 5.22 -1.72 11.57
N ARG A 74 4.74 -2.02 12.78
CA ARG A 74 4.20 -3.33 13.15
C ARG A 74 3.00 -3.71 12.26
N ASP A 75 2.03 -2.79 12.14
CA ASP A 75 0.86 -3.03 11.31
C ASP A 75 1.26 -3.21 9.83
N LEU A 76 2.23 -2.43 9.34
CA LEU A 76 2.73 -2.56 7.97
C LEU A 76 3.38 -3.93 7.71
N ILE A 77 4.16 -4.46 8.67
CA ILE A 77 4.73 -5.81 8.59
C ILE A 77 3.62 -6.86 8.52
N ASP A 78 2.62 -6.78 9.39
CA ASP A 78 1.49 -7.72 9.41
C ASP A 78 0.69 -7.69 8.09
N MET A 79 0.46 -6.49 7.55
CA MET A 79 -0.18 -6.28 6.25
C MET A 79 0.63 -6.93 5.11
N LYS A 80 1.95 -6.76 5.11
CA LYS A 80 2.85 -7.33 4.09
C LYS A 80 2.94 -8.84 4.18
N ARG A 81 3.03 -9.42 5.39
CA ARG A 81 3.04 -10.88 5.60
C ARG A 81 1.80 -11.52 5.00
N ARG A 82 0.63 -10.95 5.33
CA ARG A 82 -0.65 -11.40 4.77
C ARG A 82 -0.71 -11.28 3.24
N ALA A 83 -0.15 -10.20 2.69
CA ALA A 83 -0.09 -10.01 1.25
C ALA A 83 0.84 -11.03 0.55
N ALA A 84 1.97 -11.38 1.16
CA ALA A 84 2.90 -12.37 0.66
C ALA A 84 2.31 -13.79 0.66
N GLU A 85 1.52 -14.12 1.69
CA GLU A 85 0.87 -15.43 1.88
C GLU A 85 -0.44 -15.58 1.09
N ALA A 86 -0.94 -14.51 0.46
CA ALA A 86 -2.23 -14.53 -0.22
C ALA A 86 -2.28 -15.57 -1.36
N PRO A 87 -3.32 -16.44 -1.41
CA PRO A 87 -3.49 -17.37 -2.51
C PRO A 87 -3.54 -16.65 -3.86
N GLY A 88 -2.69 -17.07 -4.80
CA GLY A 88 -2.59 -16.43 -6.13
C GLY A 88 -1.73 -15.16 -6.18
N ARG A 89 -1.02 -14.81 -5.10
CA ARG A 89 0.02 -13.76 -5.15
C ARG A 89 1.12 -14.18 -6.12
N ARG A 90 1.43 -13.31 -7.10
CA ARG A 90 2.55 -13.53 -8.02
C ARG A 90 3.85 -13.64 -7.24
N ARG A 91 4.68 -14.64 -7.54
CA ARG A 91 5.95 -14.92 -6.83
C ARG A 91 6.85 -13.70 -6.67
N SER A 92 7.02 -12.89 -7.72
CA SER A 92 7.82 -11.66 -7.65
C SER A 92 7.25 -10.62 -6.68
N LYS A 93 5.93 -10.56 -6.52
CA LYS A 93 5.28 -9.66 -5.55
C LYS A 93 5.44 -10.18 -4.13
N ALA A 94 5.27 -11.48 -3.92
CA ALA A 94 5.53 -12.12 -2.63
C ALA A 94 6.98 -11.94 -2.17
N LEU A 95 7.97 -12.12 -3.06
CA LEU A 95 9.38 -11.87 -2.74
C LEU A 95 9.65 -10.41 -2.37
N ARG A 96 9.01 -9.46 -3.04
CA ARG A 96 9.11 -8.04 -2.70
C ARG A 96 8.48 -7.76 -1.33
N ASP A 97 7.30 -8.31 -1.05
CA ASP A 97 6.64 -8.16 0.24
C ASP A 97 7.53 -8.70 1.38
N LEU A 98 8.22 -9.83 1.17
CA LEU A 98 9.20 -10.40 2.10
C LEU A 98 10.45 -9.53 2.29
N ALA A 99 11.01 -8.99 1.20
CA ALA A 99 12.15 -8.08 1.28
C ALA A 99 11.80 -6.80 2.04
N ASP A 100 10.60 -6.26 1.81
CA ASP A 100 10.11 -5.09 2.54
C ASP A 100 9.92 -5.39 4.04
N ILE A 101 9.47 -6.61 4.41
CA ILE A 101 9.36 -7.03 5.83
C ILE A 101 10.74 -7.05 6.47
N ALA A 102 11.74 -7.67 5.83
CA ALA A 102 13.10 -7.74 6.33
C ALA A 102 13.66 -6.33 6.62
N LEU A 103 13.52 -5.41 5.66
CA LEU A 103 13.93 -4.01 5.83
C LEU A 103 13.23 -3.33 7.03
N LEU A 104 11.93 -3.55 7.20
CA LEU A 104 11.14 -2.96 8.29
C LEU A 104 11.47 -3.57 9.66
N GLU A 105 11.96 -4.81 9.69
CA GLU A 105 12.47 -5.49 10.88
C GLU A 105 13.89 -5.05 11.25
N GLY A 106 14.54 -4.23 10.41
CA GLY A 106 15.89 -3.74 10.60
C GLY A 106 16.97 -4.63 9.98
N ASP A 107 16.59 -5.59 9.14
CA ASP A 107 17.50 -6.41 8.33
C ASP A 107 17.96 -5.60 7.12
N VAL A 108 18.90 -4.69 7.37
CA VAL A 108 19.58 -3.90 6.35
C VAL A 108 20.88 -4.64 6.04
N ALA A 109 21.23 -4.80 4.76
CA ALA A 109 22.54 -5.35 4.39
C ALA A 109 23.63 -4.54 5.10
N ASP A 110 24.52 -5.23 5.82
CA ASP A 110 25.70 -4.59 6.40
C ASP A 110 26.50 -3.94 5.26
N ASP A 111 27.07 -2.76 5.52
CA ASP A 111 27.92 -2.03 4.55
C ASP A 111 29.11 -2.88 4.03
N ASP A 112 29.39 -4.02 4.67
CA ASP A 112 30.44 -4.99 4.33
C ASP A 112 29.97 -6.16 3.43
N GLU A 113 28.68 -6.29 3.09
CA GLU A 113 28.23 -7.22 2.04
C GLU A 113 28.42 -6.59 0.65
N GLY A 114 29.67 -6.65 0.20
CA GLY A 114 30.10 -6.16 -1.11
C GLY A 114 29.34 -6.76 -2.29
N TRP A 115 28.99 -5.88 -3.23
CA TRP A 115 28.65 -6.23 -4.62
C TRP A 115 29.89 -6.19 -5.50
#